data_AF-X1VEY8-F1
#
_entry.id   AF-X1VEY8-F1
#
_cell.length_a   1.000
_cell.length_b   1.000
_cell.length_c   1.000
_cell.angle_alpha   90.00
_cell.angle_beta   90.00
_cell.angle_gamma   90.00
#
_symmetry.space_group_name_H-M   'P 1'
#
loop_
_entity.id
_entity.type
_entity.pdbx_description
1 polymer ?
#
loop_
_entity_poly.entity_id
_entity_poly.type
_entity_poly.pdbx_seq_one_letter_code
_entity_poly.pdbx_strand_id
1 'polypeptide(L)'
;MYHETNFDDWWFKNSAWYEQRNIAKEDFIQYPLKNGLNKGDIIVVWGRGEYKKGDIIIFSAPTQYPLIHRIISDNKISTKGDHNPSQLSIEDKISEDKIIGKAVARIPLLGWLKLIFFELFKPADQRGLCA
;
A
#
# COMPACT_ATOMS: atom_id res chain seq x y z
N MET A 1 4.75 1.10 -3.17
CA MET A 1 5.37 0.40 -2.03
C MET A 1 6.42 -0.55 -2.59
N TYR A 2 7.67 -0.36 -2.16
CA TYR A 2 8.82 -1.18 -2.57
C TYR A 2 9.74 -1.24 -1.35
N HIS A 3 9.84 -2.42 -0.72
CA HIS A 3 10.73 -2.68 0.41
C HIS A 3 11.81 -3.67 -0.05
N GLU A 4 12.99 -3.16 -0.43
CA GLU A 4 14.18 -4.00 -0.61
C GLU A 4 14.86 -4.35 0.72
N THR A 5 14.47 -3.71 1.82
CA THR A 5 15.16 -3.79 3.12
C THR A 5 14.23 -4.33 4.21
N ASN A 6 14.81 -4.86 5.29
CA ASN A 6 14.07 -5.25 6.48
C ASN A 6 13.34 -4.02 7.10
N PHE A 7 12.39 -4.27 8.00
CA PHE A 7 11.56 -3.23 8.63
C PHE A 7 12.39 -2.12 9.27
N ASP A 8 13.47 -2.46 9.97
CA ASP A 8 14.29 -1.50 10.71
C ASP A 8 14.99 -0.50 9.79
N ASP A 9 15.55 -0.98 8.68
CA ASP A 9 16.17 -0.13 7.66
C ASP A 9 15.16 0.79 6.98
N TRP A 10 13.95 0.28 6.70
CA TRP A 10 12.89 1.11 6.15
C TRP A 10 12.43 2.15 7.16
N TRP A 11 12.24 1.77 8.42
CA TRP A 11 11.85 2.68 9.48
C TRP A 11 12.88 3.80 9.64
N PHE A 12 14.17 3.46 9.76
CA PHE A 12 15.25 4.43 9.89
C PHE A 12 15.24 5.51 8.79
N LYS A 13 14.86 5.14 7.56
CA LYS A 13 14.78 6.06 6.41
C LYS A 13 13.51 6.92 6.38
N ASN A 14 12.42 6.48 7.02
CA ASN A 14 11.09 7.07 6.86
C ASN A 14 10.49 7.61 8.17
N SER A 15 11.07 7.31 9.33
CA SER A 15 10.45 7.52 10.65
C SER A 15 10.15 8.99 10.93
N ALA A 16 11.01 9.91 10.49
CA ALA A 16 10.88 11.34 10.76
C ALA A 16 9.47 11.89 10.42
N TRP A 17 8.85 11.42 9.32
CA TRP A 17 7.52 11.87 8.93
C TRP A 17 6.41 11.33 9.84
N TYR A 18 6.54 10.06 10.26
CA TYR A 18 5.59 9.36 11.12
C TYR A 18 5.67 9.86 12.57
N GLU A 19 6.88 10.04 13.09
CA GLU A 19 7.14 10.54 14.44
C GLU A 19 6.58 11.96 14.63
N GLN A 20 6.73 12.85 13.62
CA GLN A 20 6.10 14.18 13.61
C GLN A 20 4.57 14.14 13.70
N ARG A 21 3.94 12.98 13.48
CA ARG A 21 2.49 12.76 13.52
C ARG A 21 2.08 11.82 14.65
N ASN A 22 2.93 11.67 15.67
CA ASN A 22 2.68 10.83 16.83
C ASN A 22 2.41 9.37 16.45
N ILE A 23 3.19 8.84 15.49
CA ILE A 23 3.23 7.42 15.17
C ILE A 23 4.64 6.95 15.49
N ALA A 24 4.80 6.32 16.65
CA ALA A 24 6.10 5.80 17.09
C ALA A 24 6.42 4.46 16.42
N LYS A 25 7.69 4.03 16.49
CA LYS A 25 8.13 2.75 15.92
C LYS A 25 7.38 1.58 16.57
N GLU A 26 7.17 1.69 17.88
CA GLU A 26 6.51 0.72 18.75
C GLU A 26 5.03 0.56 18.38
N ASP A 27 4.39 1.63 17.88
CA ASP A 27 3.02 1.56 17.36
C ASP A 27 3.01 0.95 15.96
N PHE A 28 3.90 1.41 15.09
CA PHE A 28 3.91 1.00 13.69
C PHE A 28 4.22 -0.50 13.54
N ILE A 29 5.08 -1.06 14.39
CA ILE A 29 5.42 -2.49 14.35
C ILE A 29 4.22 -3.40 14.67
N GLN A 30 3.15 -2.86 15.26
CA GLN A 30 1.90 -3.57 15.52
C GLN A 30 0.92 -3.48 14.35
N TYR A 31 1.16 -2.60 13.37
CA TYR A 31 0.26 -2.44 12.24
C TYR A 31 0.23 -3.68 11.34
N PRO A 32 -0.94 -4.01 10.77
CA PRO A 32 -1.03 -5.08 9.78
C PRO A 32 -0.16 -4.74 8.57
N LEU A 33 0.47 -5.76 8.00
CA LEU A 33 1.32 -5.59 6.81
C LEU A 33 2.39 -4.50 7.00
N LYS A 34 3.02 -4.41 8.18
CA LYS A 34 4.06 -3.41 8.53
C LYS A 34 5.27 -3.36 7.57
N ASN A 35 5.52 -4.46 6.86
CA ASN A 35 6.56 -4.54 5.82
C ASN A 35 6.05 -4.07 4.45
N GLY A 36 4.90 -3.40 4.41
CA GLY A 36 4.24 -2.89 3.22
C GLY A 36 3.82 -3.98 2.23
N LEU A 37 3.69 -3.56 0.98
CA LEU A 37 3.36 -4.38 -0.19
C LEU A 37 4.48 -4.23 -1.23
N ASN A 38 4.72 -5.26 -2.02
CA ASN A 38 5.70 -5.22 -3.11
C ASN A 38 5.06 -5.47 -4.47
N LYS A 39 5.77 -5.06 -5.54
CA LYS A 39 5.36 -5.41 -6.92
C LYS A 39 5.28 -6.93 -7.05
N GLY A 40 4.17 -7.40 -7.61
CA GLY A 40 3.88 -8.82 -7.76
C GLY A 40 3.26 -9.49 -6.53
N ASP A 41 3.01 -8.77 -5.43
CA ASP A 41 2.17 -9.30 -4.35
C ASP A 41 0.71 -9.39 -4.84
N ILE A 42 0.03 -10.47 -4.46
CA ILE A 42 -1.44 -10.56 -4.54
C ILE A 42 -1.98 -10.25 -3.16
N ILE A 43 -2.90 -9.29 -3.06
CA ILE A 43 -3.53 -8.91 -1.79
C ILE A 43 -4.98 -9.41 -1.72
N VAL A 44 -5.36 -9.92 -0.56
CA VAL A 44 -6.75 -10.24 -0.25
C VAL A 44 -7.38 -9.00 0.37
N VAL A 45 -8.51 -8.58 -0.20
CA VAL A 45 -9.20 -7.35 0.17
C VAL A 45 -10.53 -7.69 0.79
N TRP A 46 -10.84 -7.05 1.91
CA TRP A 46 -12.10 -7.18 2.60
C TRP A 46 -12.82 -5.82 2.64
N GLY A 47 -13.98 -5.74 2.00
CA GLY A 47 -14.76 -4.51 1.84
C GLY A 47 -15.77 -4.22 2.95
N ARG A 48 -15.63 -4.83 4.12
CA ARG A 48 -16.55 -4.65 5.26
C ARG A 48 -15.79 -4.41 6.57
N GLY A 49 -16.39 -3.69 7.49
CA GLY A 49 -15.87 -3.49 8.85
C GLY A 49 -15.20 -2.14 9.04
N GLU A 50 -14.55 -1.99 10.18
CA GLU A 50 -13.94 -0.73 10.61
C GLU A 50 -12.56 -0.52 9.97
N TYR A 51 -12.28 0.73 9.61
CA TYR A 51 -10.99 1.21 9.11
C TYR A 51 -10.26 1.92 10.25
N LYS A 52 -9.08 1.42 10.63
CA LYS A 52 -8.32 1.90 11.79
C LYS A 52 -6.95 2.40 11.36
N LYS A 53 -6.37 3.27 12.18
CA LYS A 53 -4.98 3.70 12.01
C LYS A 53 -4.07 2.47 11.86
N GLY A 54 -3.20 2.49 10.86
CA GLY A 54 -2.30 1.39 10.52
C GLY A 54 -2.82 0.42 9.45
N ASP A 55 -4.13 0.39 9.16
CA ASP A 55 -4.68 -0.42 8.09
C ASP A 55 -4.18 0.04 6.70
N ILE A 56 -3.97 -0.89 5.77
CA ILE A 56 -3.76 -0.58 4.35
C ILE A 56 -5.10 -0.67 3.64
N ILE A 57 -5.55 0.43 3.03
CA ILE A 57 -6.83 0.50 2.32
C ILE A 57 -6.63 0.81 0.84
N ILE A 58 -7.61 0.38 0.05
CA ILE A 58 -7.73 0.69 -1.37
C ILE A 58 -8.89 1.67 -1.51
N PHE A 59 -8.66 2.81 -2.13
CA PHE A 59 -9.68 3.84 -2.28
C PHE A 59 -9.60 4.56 -3.63
N SER A 60 -10.75 5.03 -4.08
CA SER A 60 -10.86 5.83 -5.30
C SER A 60 -10.39 7.26 -5.07
N ALA A 61 -9.48 7.71 -5.92
CA ALA A 61 -8.89 9.04 -5.94
C ALA A 61 -8.99 9.64 -7.36
N PRO A 62 -8.77 10.95 -7.57
CA PRO A 62 -8.76 11.57 -8.90
C PRO A 62 -7.49 11.20 -9.69
N THR A 63 -7.20 9.91 -9.78
CA THR A 63 -6.08 9.29 -10.47
C THR A 63 -6.62 8.21 -11.40
N GLN A 64 -5.83 7.80 -12.40
CA GLN A 64 -6.26 6.77 -13.37
C GLN A 64 -6.66 5.44 -12.69
N TYR A 65 -5.99 5.10 -11.59
CA TYR A 65 -6.22 3.88 -10.82
C TYR A 65 -6.44 4.19 -9.34
N PRO A 66 -7.15 3.33 -8.58
CA PRO A 66 -7.26 3.43 -7.14
C PRO A 66 -5.88 3.44 -6.46
N LEU A 67 -5.80 4.13 -5.33
CA LEU A 67 -4.58 4.17 -4.50
C LEU A 67 -4.65 3.11 -3.41
N ILE A 68 -3.48 2.59 -3.02
CA ILE A 68 -3.33 1.57 -1.97
C ILE A 68 -2.37 2.13 -0.92
N HIS A 69 -2.87 2.70 0.16
CA HIS A 69 -2.07 3.42 1.15
C HIS A 69 -2.49 3.11 2.58
N ARG A 70 -1.60 3.42 3.54
CA ARG A 70 -1.83 3.15 4.96
C ARG A 70 -2.56 4.30 5.64
N ILE A 71 -3.54 4.00 6.47
CA ILE A 71 -4.24 4.99 7.29
C ILE A 71 -3.29 5.53 8.37
N ILE A 72 -3.12 6.85 8.41
CA ILE A 72 -2.28 7.56 9.38
C ILE A 72 -3.11 8.38 10.38
N SER A 73 -4.39 8.62 10.08
CA SER A 73 -5.35 9.26 11.00
C SER A 73 -6.75 8.70 10.76
N ASP A 74 -7.50 8.51 11.85
CA ASP A 74 -8.85 7.95 11.91
C ASP A 74 -9.94 9.02 12.14
N ASN A 75 -9.65 10.09 12.89
CA ASN A 75 -10.59 11.22 13.09
C ASN A 75 -11.15 11.78 11.76
N LYS A 76 -10.28 11.86 10.75
CA LYS A 76 -10.64 12.00 9.33
C LYS A 76 -9.73 11.02 8.63
N ILE A 77 -10.30 10.05 7.91
CA ILE A 77 -9.49 9.01 7.27
C ILE A 77 -8.51 9.69 6.32
N SER A 78 -7.25 9.65 6.71
CA SER A 78 -6.15 10.20 5.94
C SER A 78 -5.12 9.09 5.78
N THR A 79 -4.57 8.97 4.58
CA THR A 79 -3.64 7.91 4.25
C THR A 79 -2.28 8.46 3.86
N LYS A 80 -1.29 7.56 3.75
CA LYS A 80 0.01 7.85 3.17
C LYS A 80 0.58 6.61 2.51
N GLY A 81 1.17 6.77 1.34
CA GLY A 81 2.03 5.74 0.76
C GLY A 81 3.30 5.54 1.58
N ASP A 82 3.54 4.30 2.03
CA ASP A 82 4.74 3.91 2.80
C ASP A 82 6.06 4.12 2.03
N HIS A 83 5.99 4.34 0.71
CA HIS A 83 7.16 4.65 -0.13
C HIS A 83 7.17 6.11 -0.63
N ASN A 84 6.19 6.92 -0.24
CA ASN A 84 6.20 8.34 -0.58
C ASN A 84 7.05 9.08 0.47
N PRO A 85 7.73 10.18 0.13
CA PRO A 85 8.44 10.99 1.13
C PRO A 85 7.47 11.78 2.04
N SER A 86 6.28 12.11 1.53
CA SER A 86 5.24 12.86 2.23
C SER A 86 3.85 12.30 1.92
N GLN A 87 2.82 12.89 2.51
CA GLN A 87 1.42 12.63 2.16
C GLN A 87 1.04 13.48 0.93
N LEU A 88 0.30 12.91 0.00
CA LEU A 88 -0.24 13.61 -1.16
C LEU A 88 -1.47 14.44 -0.75
N SER A 89 -1.74 15.55 -1.46
CA SER A 89 -2.90 16.41 -1.18
C SER A 89 -4.25 15.68 -1.31
N ILE A 90 -4.29 14.62 -2.12
CA ILE A 90 -5.47 13.78 -2.37
C ILE A 90 -5.65 12.63 -1.37
N GLU A 91 -4.74 12.50 -0.40
CA GLU A 91 -4.76 11.46 0.64
C GLU A 91 -5.32 11.97 1.98
N ASP A 92 -5.84 13.20 2.02
CA ASP A 92 -6.46 13.79 3.21
C ASP A 92 -7.99 13.74 3.11
N LYS A 93 -8.67 13.44 4.22
CA LYS A 93 -10.15 13.45 4.33
C LYS A 93 -10.83 12.55 3.29
N ILE A 94 -10.36 11.31 3.20
CA ILE A 94 -10.97 10.27 2.36
C ILE A 94 -12.32 9.91 2.96
N SER A 95 -13.37 9.99 2.15
CA SER A 95 -14.71 9.59 2.56
C SER A 95 -14.85 8.07 2.49
N GLU A 96 -15.56 7.47 3.46
CA GLU A 96 -15.67 6.02 3.57
C GLU A 96 -16.32 5.36 2.32
N ASP A 97 -17.23 6.06 1.64
CA ASP A 97 -17.85 5.61 0.39
C ASP A 97 -16.85 5.46 -0.77
N LYS A 98 -15.69 6.12 -0.69
CA LYS A 98 -14.60 5.97 -1.66
C LYS A 98 -13.70 4.77 -1.35
N ILE A 99 -13.84 4.14 -0.20
CA ILE A 99 -13.01 3.01 0.20
C ILE A 99 -13.58 1.74 -0.42
N ILE A 100 -12.78 1.10 -1.28
CA ILE A 100 -13.11 -0.15 -1.95
C ILE A 100 -12.95 -1.33 -0.96
N GLY A 101 -11.95 -1.25 -0.08
CA GLY A 101 -11.76 -2.19 1.02
C GLY A 101 -10.39 -2.13 1.65
N LYS A 102 -10.19 -2.96 2.66
CA LYS A 102 -8.94 -3.11 3.41
C LYS A 102 -8.16 -4.35 2.99
N ALA A 103 -6.84 -4.22 2.83
CA ALA A 103 -5.96 -5.37 2.64
C ALA A 103 -5.82 -6.16 3.95
N VAL A 104 -6.25 -7.42 3.95
CA VAL A 104 -6.24 -8.30 5.14
C VAL A 104 -5.14 -9.35 5.08
N ALA A 105 -4.66 -9.69 3.88
CA ALA A 105 -3.55 -10.62 3.69
C ALA A 105 -2.78 -10.27 2.40
N ARG A 106 -1.53 -10.72 2.32
CA ARG A 106 -0.72 -10.66 1.10
C ARG A 106 -0.09 -12.03 0.82
N ILE A 107 -0.04 -12.39 -0.46
CA ILE A 107 0.70 -13.53 -0.98
C ILE A 107 1.86 -12.96 -1.80
N PRO A 108 3.11 -13.05 -1.29
CA PRO A 108 4.23 -12.39 -1.93
C PRO A 108 4.56 -13.02 -3.28
N LEU A 109 4.94 -12.18 -4.25
CA LEU A 109 5.46 -12.56 -5.57
C LEU A 109 4.55 -13.37 -6.51
N LEU A 110 3.38 -13.85 -6.05
CA LEU A 110 2.49 -14.71 -6.86
C LEU A 110 1.93 -14.00 -8.11
N GLY A 111 1.81 -12.67 -8.08
CA GLY A 111 1.43 -11.86 -9.24
C GLY A 111 2.45 -11.94 -10.38
N TRP A 112 3.73 -12.22 -10.10
CA TRP A 112 4.73 -12.45 -11.15
C TRP A 112 4.44 -13.71 -11.96
N LEU A 113 3.84 -14.74 -11.37
CA LEU A 113 3.44 -15.95 -12.10
C LEU A 113 2.42 -15.61 -13.20
N LYS A 114 1.42 -14.78 -12.87
CA LYS A 114 0.45 -14.27 -13.84
C LYS A 114 1.16 -13.49 -14.96
N LEU A 115 2.13 -12.63 -14.62
CA LEU A 115 2.86 -11.83 -15.60
C LEU A 115 3.73 -12.70 -16.52
N ILE A 116 4.42 -13.72 -16.00
CA ILE A 116 5.20 -14.66 -16.80
C ILE A 116 4.30 -15.36 -17.83
N PHE A 117 3.16 -15.91 -17.40
CA PHE A 117 2.23 -16.54 -18.33
C PHE A 117 1.65 -15.53 -19.32
N PHE A 118 1.25 -14.36 -18.86
CA PHE A 118 0.74 -13.30 -19.72
C PHE A 118 1.74 -12.90 -20.81
N GLU A 119 3.02 -12.72 -20.47
CA GLU A 119 4.08 -12.44 -21.44
C GLU A 119 4.36 -13.62 -22.39
N LEU A 120 4.37 -14.87 -21.90
CA LEU A 120 4.56 -16.06 -22.75
C LEU A 120 3.46 -16.18 -23.81
N PHE A 121 2.23 -15.84 -23.47
CA PHE A 121 1.07 -15.92 -24.38
C PHE A 121 0.87 -14.68 -25.26
N LYS A 122 1.68 -13.62 -25.11
CA LYS A 122 1.66 -12.51 -26.07
C LYS A 122 2.25 -12.92 -27.43
N PRO A 123 1.74 -12.35 -28.54
CA PRO A 123 2.41 -12.39 -29.85
C PRO A 123 3.87 -11.95 -29.75
N ALA A 124 4.76 -12.59 -30.52
CA ALA A 124 6.21 -12.40 -30.37
C ALA A 124 6.66 -10.94 -30.57
N ASP A 125 5.94 -10.17 -31.36
CA ASP A 125 6.12 -8.73 -31.61
C ASP A 125 5.74 -7.84 -30.42
N GLN A 126 5.04 -8.38 -29.42
CA GLN A 126 4.55 -7.67 -28.23
C GLN A 126 5.19 -8.17 -26.92
N ARG A 127 6.11 -9.15 -27.00
CA ARG A 127 6.80 -9.69 -25.82
C ARG A 127 7.88 -8.75 -25.34
N GLY A 128 7.93 -8.55 -24.03
CA GLY A 128 8.95 -7.73 -23.39
C GLY A 128 8.44 -7.23 -22.04
N LEU A 129 9.22 -7.45 -20.98
CA LEU A 129 8.96 -6.77 -19.71
C LEU A 129 9.30 -5.31 -19.94
N CYS A 130 8.29 -4.44 -20.06
CA CYS A 130 8.51 -3.00 -20.13
C CYS A 130 9.46 -2.60 -18.99
N ALA A 131 10.64 -2.09 -19.36
CA ALA A 131 11.62 -1.51 -18.44
C ALA A 131 11.13 -0.16 -17.91
#